data_AF-A0A1M4ER88-F1
#
_entry.id   AF-A0A1M4ER88-F1
#
_cell.length_a   1.000
_cell.length_b   1.000
_cell.length_c   1.000
_cell.angle_alpha   90.00
_cell.angle_beta   90.00
_cell.angle_gamma   90.00
#
_symmetry.space_group_name_H-M   'P 1'
#
loop_
_entity.id
_entity.type
_entity.pdbx_description
1 polymer ?
#
loop_
_entity_poly.entity_id
_entity_poly.type
_entity_poly.pdbx_seq_one_letter_code
_entity_poly.pdbx_strand_id
1 'polypeptide(L)'
;MPDWETSAVAWLLDAVPPDYRAYEVLRRHPVALAAMARHHVRSAVEAARAGYRAAAVDLKGHLPPHAIEAVLDTYRQEGPRLVRLSRSIDVVERALRGDMFTATMRREP
;
A
#
# COMPACT_ATOMS: atom_id res chain seq x y z
N MET A 1 15.99 -17.48 6.70
CA MET A 1 15.47 -16.54 7.73
C MET A 1 13.94 -16.60 7.69
N PRO A 2 13.31 -17.67 8.21
CA PRO A 2 11.86 -17.88 8.11
C PRO A 2 11.02 -16.73 8.69
N ASP A 3 11.60 -15.98 9.63
CA ASP A 3 10.91 -14.92 10.37
C ASP A 3 10.63 -13.68 9.52
N TRP A 4 11.50 -13.36 8.55
CA TRP A 4 11.31 -12.16 7.71
C TRP A 4 10.13 -12.33 6.76
N GLU A 5 10.03 -13.49 6.11
CA GLU A 5 9.00 -13.76 5.10
C GLU A 5 7.63 -13.84 5.78
N THR A 6 7.57 -14.49 6.94
CA THR A 6 6.35 -14.53 7.77
C THR A 6 5.91 -13.12 8.17
N SER A 7 6.85 -12.26 8.60
CA SER A 7 6.56 -10.87 8.95
C SER A 7 6.13 -10.04 7.73
N ALA A 8 6.74 -10.27 6.56
CA ALA A 8 6.37 -9.61 5.32
C ALA A 8 4.97 -9.99 4.86
N VAL A 9 4.59 -11.28 4.97
CA VAL A 9 3.22 -11.74 4.67
C VAL A 9 2.21 -11.07 5.59
N ALA A 10 2.47 -11.03 6.90
CA ALA A 10 1.57 -10.36 7.85
C ALA A 10 1.41 -8.87 7.51
N TRP A 11 2.51 -8.17 7.27
CA TRP A 11 2.50 -6.75 6.88
C TRP A 11 1.78 -6.50 5.55
N LEU A 12 1.97 -7.35 4.54
CA LEU A 12 1.26 -7.26 3.27
C LEU A 12 -0.25 -7.49 3.44
N LEU A 13 -0.66 -8.40 4.32
CA LEU A 13 -2.08 -8.63 4.64
C LEU A 13 -2.73 -7.43 5.34
N ASP A 14 -1.96 -6.62 6.05
CA ASP A 14 -2.44 -5.36 6.64
C ASP A 14 -2.58 -4.24 5.60
N ALA A 15 -1.92 -4.35 4.45
CA ALA A 15 -1.94 -3.36 3.37
C ALA A 15 -3.05 -3.60 2.32
N VAL A 16 -3.79 -4.70 2.42
CA VAL A 16 -4.84 -5.13 1.46
C VAL A 16 -6.19 -5.28 2.17
N PRO A 17 -7.31 -5.45 1.41
CA PRO A 17 -8.62 -5.67 2.01
C PRO A 17 -8.60 -6.86 2.97
N PRO A 18 -9.33 -6.79 4.09
CA PRO A 18 -9.28 -7.82 5.13
C PRO A 18 -9.74 -9.19 4.64
N ASP A 19 -10.61 -9.24 3.63
CA ASP A 19 -11.09 -10.46 2.98
C ASP A 19 -9.95 -11.30 2.39
N TYR A 20 -8.81 -10.69 2.07
CA TYR A 20 -7.67 -11.42 1.51
C TYR A 20 -7.07 -12.41 2.52
N ARG A 21 -7.27 -12.18 3.82
CA ARG A 21 -6.81 -13.09 4.89
C ARG A 21 -7.50 -14.46 4.84
N ALA A 22 -8.64 -14.58 4.17
CA ALA A 22 -9.39 -15.83 3.99
C ALA A 22 -8.80 -16.73 2.89
N TYR A 23 -8.01 -16.18 1.96
CA TYR A 23 -7.45 -16.95 0.85
C TYR A 23 -6.10 -17.56 1.23
N GLU A 24 -6.10 -18.88 1.50
CA GLU A 24 -4.89 -19.60 1.91
C GLU A 24 -3.77 -19.54 0.86
N VAL A 25 -4.13 -19.47 -0.43
CA VAL A 25 -3.17 -19.31 -1.54
C VAL A 25 -2.26 -18.10 -1.36
N LEU A 26 -2.75 -17.00 -0.75
CA LEU A 26 -1.96 -15.79 -0.54
C LEU A 26 -0.92 -15.95 0.58
N ARG A 27 -1.20 -16.83 1.56
CA ARG A 27 -0.23 -17.19 2.61
C ARG A 27 0.80 -18.18 2.11
N ARG A 28 0.39 -19.12 1.25
CA ARG A 28 1.27 -20.14 0.65
C ARG A 28 2.15 -19.58 -0.47
N HIS A 29 1.75 -18.48 -1.10
CA HIS A 29 2.48 -17.84 -2.19
C HIS A 29 2.67 -16.33 -1.96
N PRO A 30 3.65 -15.93 -1.12
CA PRO A 30 3.89 -14.53 -0.76
C PRO A 30 4.15 -13.59 -1.95
N VAL A 31 4.76 -14.10 -3.03
CA VAL A 31 4.97 -13.33 -4.27
C VAL A 31 3.64 -12.94 -4.92
N ALA A 32 2.64 -13.82 -4.90
CA ALA A 32 1.31 -13.51 -5.43
C ALA A 32 0.61 -12.46 -4.58
N LEU A 33 0.70 -12.59 -3.25
CA LEU A 33 0.19 -11.59 -2.31
C LEU A 33 0.82 -10.21 -2.54
N ALA A 34 2.14 -10.14 -2.70
CA ALA A 34 2.85 -8.88 -2.94
C ALA A 34 2.42 -8.22 -4.25
N ALA A 35 2.28 -9.01 -5.33
CA ALA A 35 1.79 -8.51 -6.61
C ALA A 35 0.35 -7.95 -6.49
N MET A 36 -0.54 -8.65 -5.79
CA MET A 36 -1.91 -8.18 -5.55
C MET A 36 -1.95 -6.92 -4.68
N ALA A 37 -1.14 -6.87 -3.63
CA ALA A 37 -1.00 -5.70 -2.77
C ALA A 37 -0.50 -4.47 -3.55
N ARG A 38 0.48 -4.65 -4.43
CA ARG A 38 0.97 -3.59 -5.31
C ARG A 38 -0.13 -3.03 -6.19
N HIS A 39 -0.91 -3.89 -6.84
CA HIS A 39 -2.05 -3.44 -7.66
C HIS A 39 -3.10 -2.71 -6.82
N HIS A 40 -3.47 -3.26 -5.66
CA HIS A 40 -4.45 -2.66 -4.77
C HIS A 40 -4.03 -1.25 -4.30
N VAL A 41 -2.82 -1.09 -3.78
CA VAL A 41 -2.37 0.20 -3.24
C VAL A 41 -2.14 1.22 -4.36
N ARG A 42 -1.68 0.82 -5.55
CA ARG A 42 -1.59 1.73 -6.70
C ARG A 42 -2.97 2.22 -7.14
N SER A 43 -3.97 1.34 -7.19
CA SER A 43 -5.35 1.74 -7.45
C SER A 43 -5.88 2.68 -6.37
N ALA A 44 -5.54 2.46 -5.09
CA ALA A 44 -5.91 3.37 -4.01
C ALA A 44 -5.25 4.76 -4.15
N VAL A 45 -3.98 4.84 -4.61
CA VAL A 45 -3.32 6.11 -4.92
C VAL A 45 -4.08 6.87 -5.99
N GLU A 46 -4.44 6.21 -7.09
CA GLU A 46 -5.19 6.86 -8.17
C GLU A 46 -6.59 7.27 -7.73
N ALA A 47 -7.28 6.43 -6.94
CA ALA A 47 -8.58 6.76 -6.36
C ALA A 47 -8.49 7.98 -5.44
N ALA A 48 -7.47 8.07 -4.58
CA ALA A 48 -7.27 9.21 -3.70
C ALA A 48 -7.03 10.51 -4.49
N ARG A 49 -6.25 10.44 -5.58
CA ARG A 49 -6.01 11.59 -6.46
C ARG A 49 -7.27 12.02 -7.20
N ALA A 50 -8.05 11.06 -7.71
CA ALA A 50 -9.33 11.34 -8.35
C ALA A 50 -10.32 11.99 -7.38
N GLY A 51 -10.47 11.40 -6.19
CA GLY A 51 -11.31 11.91 -5.11
C GLY A 51 -10.93 13.33 -4.70
N TYR A 52 -9.64 13.62 -4.50
CA TYR A 52 -9.18 14.98 -4.19
C TYR A 52 -9.57 16.02 -5.25
N ARG A 53 -9.43 15.68 -6.54
CA ARG A 53 -9.75 16.59 -7.65
C ARG A 53 -11.25 16.87 -7.78
N ALA A 54 -12.10 15.90 -7.42
CA ALA A 54 -13.54 15.98 -7.61
C ALA A 54 -14.30 16.44 -6.35
N ALA A 55 -13.77 16.19 -5.14
CA ALA A 55 -14.48 16.34 -3.87
C ALA A 55 -15.15 17.70 -3.66
N ALA A 56 -14.48 18.80 -4.02
CA ALA A 56 -15.04 20.14 -3.83
C ALA A 56 -16.32 20.37 -4.67
N VAL A 57 -16.38 19.79 -5.87
CA VAL A 57 -17.53 19.89 -6.78
C VAL A 57 -18.60 18.90 -6.36
N ASP A 58 -18.21 17.64 -6.15
CA ASP A 58 -19.15 16.55 -5.86
C ASP A 58 -19.88 16.73 -4.52
N LEU A 59 -19.24 17.36 -3.53
CA LEU A 59 -19.79 17.55 -2.19
C LEU A 59 -20.46 18.91 -2.01
N LYS A 60 -20.36 19.80 -3.00
CA LYS A 60 -20.98 21.13 -2.94
C LYS A 60 -22.50 21.00 -2.85
N GLY A 61 -23.09 21.68 -1.89
CA GLY A 61 -24.54 21.61 -1.64
C GLY A 61 -24.98 20.43 -0.79
N HIS A 62 -24.10 19.46 -0.54
CA HIS A 62 -24.32 18.37 0.41
C HIS A 62 -23.63 18.63 1.76
N LEU A 63 -22.51 19.35 1.75
CA LEU A 63 -21.72 19.66 2.94
C LEU A 63 -21.45 21.17 3.06
N PRO A 64 -21.27 21.68 4.30
CA PRO A 64 -20.79 23.04 4.51
C PRO A 64 -19.32 23.18 4.08
N PRO A 65 -18.84 24.40 3.73
CA PRO A 65 -17.49 24.61 3.20
C PRO A 65 -16.35 24.06 4.07
N HIS A 66 -16.42 24.26 5.39
CA HIS A 66 -15.39 23.77 6.32
C HIS A 66 -15.30 22.23 6.34
N ALA A 67 -16.41 21.51 6.12
CA ALA A 67 -16.40 20.05 6.06
C ALA A 67 -15.78 19.56 4.74
N ILE A 68 -16.02 20.28 3.63
CA ILE A 68 -15.35 20.01 2.35
C ILE A 68 -13.83 20.21 2.48
N GLU A 69 -13.41 21.28 3.15
CA GLU A 69 -11.98 21.52 3.45
C GLU A 69 -11.37 20.39 4.27
N ALA A 70 -12.05 19.89 5.31
CA ALA A 70 -11.59 18.76 6.10
C ALA A 70 -11.47 17.45 5.29
N VAL A 71 -12.37 17.21 4.32
CA VAL A 71 -12.24 16.09 3.38
C VAL A 71 -11.02 16.25 2.49
N LEU A 72 -10.78 17.46 1.96
CA LEU A 72 -9.58 17.76 1.16
C LEU A 72 -8.29 17.61 1.98
N ASP A 73 -8.30 18.00 3.26
CA ASP A 73 -7.20 17.77 4.21
C ASP A 73 -6.92 16.28 4.38
N THR A 74 -7.98 15.46 4.50
CA THR A 74 -7.86 14.00 4.63
C THR A 74 -7.14 13.41 3.41
N TYR A 75 -7.56 13.77 2.19
CA TYR A 75 -6.87 13.34 0.97
C TYR A 75 -5.42 13.83 0.89
N ARG A 76 -5.12 15.05 1.37
CA ARG A 76 -3.75 15.59 1.40
C ARG A 76 -2.83 14.81 2.35
N GLN A 77 -3.38 14.21 3.39
CA GLN A 77 -2.63 13.34 4.30
C GLN A 77 -2.51 11.90 3.76
N GLU A 78 -3.61 11.36 3.24
CA GLU A 78 -3.69 9.97 2.77
C GLU A 78 -2.92 9.74 1.46
N GLY A 79 -2.97 10.66 0.50
CA GLY A 79 -2.28 10.51 -0.79
C GLY A 79 -0.78 10.20 -0.64
N PRO A 80 0.00 11.04 0.07
CA PRO A 80 1.41 10.77 0.34
C PRO A 80 1.64 9.47 1.14
N ARG A 81 0.74 9.12 2.08
CA ARG A 81 0.83 7.87 2.85
C ARG A 81 0.71 6.66 1.93
N LEU A 82 -0.26 6.65 1.02
CA LEU A 82 -0.48 5.58 0.04
C LEU A 82 0.69 5.48 -0.96
N VAL A 83 1.25 6.61 -1.39
CA VAL A 83 2.45 6.61 -2.25
C VAL A 83 3.64 5.97 -1.55
N ARG A 84 3.87 6.30 -0.27
CA ARG A 84 4.94 5.66 0.54
C ARG A 84 4.69 4.16 0.68
N LEU A 85 3.46 3.77 1.01
CA LEU A 85 3.08 2.36 1.12
C LEU A 85 3.31 1.59 -0.19
N SER A 86 2.91 2.17 -1.34
CA SER A 86 3.14 1.55 -2.65
C SER A 86 4.63 1.30 -2.91
N ARG A 87 5.49 2.26 -2.57
CA ARG A 87 6.95 2.11 -2.74
C ARG A 87 7.52 1.04 -1.82
N SER A 88 7.05 0.98 -0.56
CA SER A 88 7.45 -0.07 0.38
C SER A 88 7.05 -1.46 -0.13
N ILE A 89 5.84 -1.60 -0.69
CA ILE A 89 5.38 -2.86 -1.29
C ILE A 89 6.26 -3.25 -2.48
N ASP A 90 6.62 -2.30 -3.35
CA ASP A 90 7.52 -2.57 -4.48
C ASP A 90 8.88 -3.14 -4.02
N VAL A 91 9.42 -2.66 -2.88
CA VAL A 91 10.67 -3.18 -2.29
C VAL A 91 10.47 -4.60 -1.75
N VAL A 92 9.39 -4.84 -1.01
CA VAL A 92 9.07 -6.16 -0.45
C VAL A 92 8.82 -7.19 -1.55
N GLU A 93 8.09 -6.83 -2.60
CA GLU A 93 7.83 -7.70 -3.75
C GLU A 93 9.13 -8.12 -4.43
N ARG A 94 10.07 -7.20 -4.64
CA ARG A 94 11.40 -7.51 -5.19
C ARG A 94 12.18 -8.47 -4.29
N ALA A 95 12.19 -8.23 -2.98
CA ALA A 95 12.85 -9.13 -2.03
C ALA A 95 12.26 -10.54 -2.07
N LEU A 96 10.92 -10.67 -2.13
CA LEU A 96 10.21 -11.95 -2.23
C LEU A 96 10.46 -12.69 -3.56
N ARG A 97 10.70 -11.97 -4.66
CA ARG A 97 11.07 -12.56 -5.96
C ARG A 97 12.50 -13.08 -6.01
N GLY A 98 13.30 -12.83 -4.97
CA GLY A 98 14.73 -13.14 -4.96
C GLY A 98 15.59 -12.08 -5.65
N ASP A 99 15.02 -10.92 -6.01
CA ASP A 99 15.76 -9.76 -6.53
C ASP A 99 16.46 -9.01 -5.39
N MET A 100 17.12 -9.76 -4.49
CA MET A 100 17.83 -9.17 -3.37
C MET A 100 18.91 -8.24 -3.91
N PHE A 101 18.78 -6.96 -3.54
CA PHE A 101 19.93 -6.07 -3.46
C PHE A 101 21.00 -6.83 -2.68
N THR A 102 22.11 -7.18 -3.34
CA THR A 102 23.34 -7.57 -2.65
C THR A 102 23.79 -6.34 -1.87
N ALA A 103 23.26 -6.18 -0.65
CA ALA A 103 23.96 -5.45 0.36
C ALA A 103 25.25 -6.24 0.59
N THR A 104 26.32 -5.82 -0.09
CA THR A 104 27.68 -6.22 0.23
C THR A 104 27.91 -5.77 1.66
N MET A 105 27.50 -6.60 2.63
CA MET A 105 28.09 -6.57 3.95
C MET A 105 29.52 -7.00 3.75
N ARG A 106 30.37 -5.98 3.58
CA ARG A 106 31.80 -6.06 3.78
C ARG A 106 32.01 -6.62 5.18
N ARG A 107 32.23 -7.94 5.28
CA ARG A 107 32.95 -8.50 6.40
C ARG A 107 34.39 -8.05 6.23
N GLU A 108 34.79 -7.03 6.99
CA GLU A 108 36.20 -6.78 7.23
C GLU A 108 36.67 -7.72 8.37
N PRO A 109 37.92 -8.22 8.27
CA PRO A 109 38.46 -9.33 9.05
C PRO A 109 38.75 -9.01 10.52
#